data_AF-A0A9E0AB41-F1
#
_entry.id   AF-A0A9E0AB41-F1
#
_cell.length_a   1.000
_cell.length_b   1.000
_cell.length_c   1.000
_cell.angle_alpha   90.00
_cell.angle_beta   90.00
_cell.angle_gamma   90.00
#
_symmetry.space_group_name_H-M   'P 1'
#
loop_
_entity.id
_entity.type
_entity.pdbx_description
1 polymer ?
#
loop_
_entity_poly.entity_id
_entity_poly.type
_entity_poly.pdbx_seq_one_letter_code
_entity_poly.pdbx_strand_id
1 'polypeptide(L)' 'MKVTIVGAGNVGATCADVISYRGIASEVVLLDI' A
#
# COMPACT_ATOMS: atom_id res chain seq x y z
N MET A 1 4.60 -1.90 11.75
CA MET A 1 5.44 -1.15 10.78
C MET A 1 4.51 -0.39 9.84
N LYS A 2 4.82 0.87 9.54
CA LYS A 2 4.02 1.73 8.63
C LYS A 2 4.68 1.78 7.26
N VAL A 3 3.88 1.62 6.21
CA VAL A 3 4.32 1.72 4.81
C VAL A 3 3.48 2.77 4.09
N THR A 4 4.14 3.64 3.32
CA THR A 4 3.48 4.60 2.44
C THR A 4 3.81 4.28 0.98
N ILE A 5 2.79 4.21 0.15
CA ILE A 5 2.89 4.01 -1.30
C ILE A 5 2.47 5.33 -1.96
N VAL A 6 3.35 5.86 -2.81
CA VAL A 6 3.09 7.08 -3.58
C VAL A 6 2.67 6.67 -5.00
N GLY A 7 1.45 7.02 -5.37
CA GLY A 7 0.71 6.60 -6.56
C GLY A 7 -0.30 5.50 -6.23
N ALA A 8 -1.60 5.75 -6.47
CA ALA A 8 -2.69 4.80 -6.22
C ALA A 8 -3.26 4.17 -7.51
N GLY A 9 -2.54 4.30 -8.64
CA GLY A 9 -2.83 3.54 -9.85
C GLY A 9 -2.65 2.02 -9.70
N ASN A 10 -2.90 1.26 -10.76
CA ASN A 10 -2.95 -0.23 -10.73
C ASN A 10 -1.79 -0.89 -9.96
N VAL A 11 -0.56 -0.41 -10.15
CA VAL A 11 0.63 -0.95 -9.48
C VAL A 11 0.59 -0.64 -7.98
N GLY A 12 0.33 0.61 -7.61
CA GLY A 12 0.28 1.02 -6.20
C GLY A 12 -0.84 0.35 -5.41
N ALA A 13 -2.03 0.23 -6.02
CA ALA A 13 -3.15 -0.49 -5.43
C ALA A 13 -2.83 -1.98 -5.24
N THR A 14 -2.19 -2.63 -6.21
CA THR A 14 -1.77 -4.03 -6.09
C THR A 14 -0.71 -4.22 -5.00
N CYS A 15 0.26 -3.30 -4.89
CA CYS A 15 1.22 -3.32 -3.80
C CYS A 15 0.52 -3.20 -2.44
N ALA A 16 -0.43 -2.28 -2.30
CA ALA A 16 -1.18 -2.09 -1.05
C ALA A 16 -1.98 -3.34 -0.65
N ASP A 17 -2.64 -3.97 -1.61
CA ASP A 17 -3.41 -5.19 -1.41
C ASP A 17 -2.52 -6.34 -0.92
N VAL A 18 -1.42 -6.62 -1.61
CA VAL A 18 -0.50 -7.71 -1.24
C VAL A 18 0.16 -7.46 0.12
N ILE A 19 0.55 -6.22 0.42
CA ILE A 19 1.15 -5.84 1.72
C ILE A 19 0.15 -6.04 2.86
N SER A 20 -1.11 -5.67 2.64
CA SER A 20 -2.18 -5.81 3.62
C SER A 20 -2.56 -7.29 3.82
N TYR A 21 -2.78 -8.03 2.73
CA TYR A 21 -3.15 -9.44 2.75
C TYR A 21 -2.11 -10.31 3.44
N ARG A 22 -0.81 -10.02 3.23
CA ARG A 22 0.29 -10.76 3.85
C ARG A 22 0.62 -10.28 5.27
N GLY A 23 -0.05 -9.25 5.78
CA GLY A 23 0.23 -8.69 7.11
C GLY A 23 1.64 -8.13 7.26
N ILE A 24 2.25 -7.64 6.16
CA ILE A 24 3.63 -7.13 6.16
C ILE A 24 3.72 -5.82 6.95
N ALA A 25 2.67 -5.00 6.90
CA ALA A 25 2.58 -3.73 7.61
C ALA A 25 1.31 -3.68 8.46
N SER A 26 1.40 -3.01 9.61
CA SER A 26 0.25 -2.73 10.48
C SER A 26 -0.57 -1.54 9.99
N GLU A 27 0.00 -0.74 9.09
CA GLU A 27 -0.63 0.43 8.49
C GLU A 27 -0.07 0.64 7.07
N VAL A 28 -0.96 0.77 6.09
CA VAL A 28 -0.64 1.07 4.70
C VAL A 28 -1.34 2.37 4.32
N VAL A 29 -0.58 3.34 3.82
CA VAL A 29 -1.10 4.63 3.35
C VAL A 29 -0.84 4.76 1.86
N LEU A 30 -1.88 5.02 1.09
CA LEU A 30 -1.79 5.39 -0.33
C LEU A 30 -1.89 6.91 -0.45
N LEU A 31 -0.98 7.51 -1.23
CA LEU A 31 -1.00 8.92 -1.58
C LEU A 31 -1.11 9.03 -3.10
N ASP A 32 -2.09 9.79 -3.58
CA ASP A 32 -2.23 10.14 -5.01
C ASP A 32 -2.65 11.62 -5.13
N ILE A 33 -2.56 12.20 -6.33
CA ILE A 33 -2.96 13.58 -6.63
C ILE A 33 -4.48 13.77 -6.73
#